data_AF-A0A5J9TCR0-F1
#
_entry.id   AF-A0A5J9TCR0-F1
#
_cell.length_a   1.000
_cell.length_b   1.000
_cell.length_c   1.000
_cell.angle_alpha   90.00
_cell.angle_beta   90.00
_cell.angle_gamma   90.00
#
_symmetry.space_group_name_H-M   'P 1'
#
loop_
_entity.id
_entity.type
_entity.pdbx_description
1 polymer ?
#
loop_
_entity_poly.entity_id
_entity_poly.type
_entity_poly.pdbx_seq_one_letter_code
_entity_poly.pdbx_strand_id
1 'polypeptide(L)' 'MESMDAARIIGYFKGKSILITGSTGFLGKILVEKILRVKPDVNKMYLVVRGTDALSAKQRVDREVSS' A
#
# COMPACT_ATOMS: atom_id res chain seq x y z
N MET A 1 -6.62 -23.86 -14.74
CA MET A 1 -7.20 -22.63 -15.33
C MET A 1 -7.20 -21.53 -14.28
N GLU A 2 -6.02 -21.22 -13.73
CA GLU A 2 -5.75 -19.99 -12.99
C GLU A 2 -4.57 -19.36 -13.73
N SER A 3 -4.77 -18.20 -14.37
CA SER A 3 -3.72 -17.25 -14.81
C SER A 3 -4.13 -16.44 -16.06
N MET A 4 -5.11 -15.55 -15.91
CA MET A 4 -5.18 -14.36 -16.77
C MET A 4 -5.28 -13.07 -15.95
N ASP A 5 -5.87 -13.12 -14.74
CA ASP A 5 -6.08 -11.92 -13.93
C ASP A 5 -4.90 -11.54 -13.04
N ALA A 6 -4.29 -12.49 -12.32
CA ALA A 6 -3.20 -12.17 -11.38
C ALA A 6 -1.97 -11.58 -12.09
N ALA A 7 -1.54 -12.18 -13.20
CA ALA A 7 -0.41 -11.68 -14.00
C ALA A 7 -0.69 -10.29 -14.59
N ARG A 8 -1.93 -10.03 -15.03
CA ARG A 8 -2.36 -8.73 -15.54
C ARG A 8 -2.38 -7.65 -14.45
N ILE A 9 -2.88 -7.99 -13.26
CA ILE A 9 -2.88 -7.10 -12.09
C ILE A 9 -1.45 -6.77 -11.66
N ILE A 10 -0.57 -7.77 -11.62
CA ILE A 10 0.86 -7.58 -11.32
C ILE A 10 1.53 -6.66 -12.34
N GLY A 11 1.27 -6.88 -13.63
CA GLY A 11 1.77 -6.02 -14.71
C GLY A 11 1.24 -4.59 -14.63
N TYR A 12 -0.01 -4.42 -14.19
CA TYR A 12 -0.65 -3.11 -14.06
C TYR A 12 0.05 -2.20 -13.03
N PHE A 13 0.48 -2.75 -11.89
CA PHE A 13 1.11 -1.95 -10.84
C PHE A 13 2.57 -1.56 -11.12
N LYS A 14 3.22 -2.21 -12.09
CA LYS A 14 4.62 -1.95 -12.44
C LYS A 14 4.86 -0.48 -12.79
N GLY A 15 5.80 0.15 -12.07
CA GLY A 15 6.21 1.53 -12.30
C GLY A 15 5.14 2.59 -11.98
N LYS A 16 3.98 2.19 -11.43
CA LYS A 16 2.92 3.15 -11.07
C LYS A 16 3.17 3.78 -9.72
N SER A 17 2.74 5.04 -9.59
CA SER A 17 2.59 5.69 -8.29
C SER A 17 1.16 5.48 -7.80
N ILE A 18 1.00 5.07 -6.54
CA ILE A 18 -0.28 4.70 -5.95
C ILE A 18 -0.55 5.59 -4.73
N LEU A 19 -1.73 6.18 -4.67
CA LEU A 19 -2.23 6.91 -3.50
C LEU A 19 -3.27 6.04 -2.79
N ILE A 20 -3.07 5.79 -1.50
CA ILE A 20 -3.99 5.00 -0.66
C ILE A 20 -4.48 5.87 0.49
N THR A 21 -5.80 5.98 0.62
CA THR A 21 -6.47 6.59 1.77
C THR A 21 -6.94 5.50 2.73
N GLY A 22 -7.05 5.82 4.02
CA GLY A 22 -7.46 4.82 5.02
C GLY A 22 -6.48 3.66 5.18
N SER A 23 -5.20 3.86 4.83
CA SER A 23 -4.16 2.82 4.81
C SER A 23 -3.89 2.20 6.18
N THR A 24 -4.24 2.88 7.26
CA THR A 24 -4.06 2.37 8.62
C THR A 24 -5.27 1.57 9.14
N GLY A 25 -6.36 1.53 8.38
CA GLY A 25 -7.51 0.66 8.68
C GLY A 25 -7.20 -0.81 8.37
N PHE A 26 -8.04 -1.72 8.88
CA PHE A 26 -7.85 -3.17 8.75
C PHE A 26 -7.61 -3.66 7.31
N LEU A 27 -8.46 -3.25 6.36
CA LEU A 27 -8.29 -3.64 4.95
C LEU A 27 -7.15 -2.86 4.27
N GLY A 28 -6.98 -1.59 4.64
CA GLY A 28 -5.95 -0.71 4.08
C GLY A 28 -4.55 -1.27 4.31
N LYS A 29 -4.25 -1.74 5.52
CA LYS A 29 -2.95 -2.34 5.84
C LYS A 29 -2.69 -3.63 5.05
N ILE A 30 -3.71 -4.48 4.90
CA ILE A 30 -3.60 -5.74 4.15
C ILE A 30 -3.34 -5.44 2.68
N LEU A 31 -4.01 -4.43 2.11
CA LEU A 31 -3.80 -4.01 0.74
C LEU A 31 -2.36 -3.51 0.52
N VAL A 32 -1.85 -2.66 1.42
CA VAL A 32 -0.47 -2.17 1.38
C VAL A 32 0.51 -3.35 1.43
N GLU A 33 0.34 -4.25 2.39
CA GLU A 33 1.19 -5.44 2.55
C GLU A 33 1.14 -6.34 1.30
N LYS A 34 -0.05 -6.56 0.74
CA LYS A 34 -0.24 -7.41 -0.44
C LYS A 34 0.45 -6.84 -1.67
N ILE A 35 0.31 -5.53 -1.91
CA ILE A 35 0.96 -4.85 -3.04
C ILE A 35 2.49 -4.96 -2.88
N LEU A 36 3.03 -4.63 -1.70
CA LEU A 36 4.47 -4.67 -1.47
C LEU A 36 5.05 -6.10 -1.54
N ARG A 37 4.31 -7.11 -1.06
CA ARG A 37 4.73 -8.53 -1.06
C ARG A 37 4.68 -9.15 -2.45
N VAL A 38 3.62 -8.90 -3.21
CA VAL A 38 3.41 -9.51 -4.54
C VAL A 38 4.13 -8.73 -5.63
N LYS A 39 4.25 -7.40 -5.48
CA LYS A 39 4.80 -6.55 -6.52
C LYS A 39 5.55 -5.33 -5.97
N PRO A 40 6.83 -5.50 -5.58
CA PRO A 40 7.62 -4.42 -4.99
C PRO A 40 8.10 -3.34 -5.99
N ASP A 41 7.90 -3.52 -7.32
CA ASP A 41 8.35 -2.57 -8.35
C ASP A 41 7.29 -1.50 -8.70
N VAL A 42 6.43 -1.16 -7.74
CA VAL A 42 5.70 0.11 -7.76
C VAL A 42 6.71 1.25 -7.66
N ASN A 43 6.47 2.37 -8.35
CA ASN A 43 7.39 3.52 -8.32
C ASN A 43 7.36 4.19 -6.94
N LYS A 44 6.16 4.55 -6.46
CA LYS A 44 5.99 5.15 -5.15
C LYS A 44 4.60 4.87 -4.59
N MET A 45 4.52 4.62 -3.29
CA MET A 45 3.25 4.52 -2.57
C MET A 45 3.10 5.72 -1.64
N TYR A 46 1.97 6.42 -1.75
CA TYR A 46 1.60 7.56 -0.93
C TYR A 46 0.47 7.13 -0.01
N LEU A 47 0.68 7.25 1.30
CA LEU A 47 -0.32 6.90 2.31
C LEU A 47 -0.89 8.17 2.91
N VAL A 48 -2.20 8.37 2.78
CA VAL A 48 -2.90 9.49 3.43
C VAL A 48 -3.30 9.05 4.83
N VAL A 49 -2.60 9.62 5.83
CA VAL A 49 -2.80 9.29 7.24
C VAL A 49 -3.17 10.54 8.00
N ARG A 50 -4.18 10.41 8.87
CA ARG A 50 -4.63 11.48 9.77
C ARG A 50 -3.63 11.62 10.92
N GLY A 51 -3.06 12.81 11.08
CA GLY A 51 -2.17 13.16 12.19
C GLY A 51 -2.27 14.66 12.47
N THR A 52 -1.84 15.11 13.65
CA THR A 52 -1.76 16.53 14.01
C THR A 52 -0.60 17.22 13.28
N ASP A 53 0.40 16.43 12.89
CA ASP A 53 1.61 16.84 12.19
C ASP A 53 2.19 15.63 11.42
N ALA A 54 3.28 15.84 10.70
CA ALA A 54 3.93 14.78 9.93
C ALA A 54 4.52 13.66 10.82
N LEU A 55 4.96 13.97 12.04
CA LEU A 55 5.58 13.00 12.94
C LEU A 55 4.54 12.02 13.48
N SER A 56 3.41 12.54 13.96
CA SER A 56 2.25 11.76 14.42
C SER A 56 1.67 10.90 13.30
N ALA A 57 1.55 11.44 12.08
CA ALA A 57 1.12 10.65 10.92
C ALA A 57 2.10 9.50 10.64
N LYS A 58 3.41 9.75 10.69
CA LYS A 58 4.44 8.72 10.51
C LYS A 58 4.38 7.64 11.60
N GLN A 59 4.26 8.02 12.86
CA GLN A 59 4.14 7.08 13.98
C GLN A 59 2.95 6.13 13.81
N ARG A 60 1.82 6.63 13.28
CA ARG A 60 0.65 5.79 12.97
C ARG A 60 0.92 4.81 11.83
N VAL A 61 1.65 5.20 10.80
CA VAL A 61 2.09 4.26 9.75
C VAL A 61 2.98 3.17 10.34
N ASP A 62 3.99 3.57 11.12
CA ASP A 62 4.94 2.63 11.72
C ASP A 62 4.24 1.63 12.65
N ARG A 63 3.25 2.08 13.43
CA ARG A 63 2.49 1.23 14.35
C ARG A 63 1.41 0.37 13.68
N GLU A 64 0.66 0.92 12.73
CA GLU A 64 -0.57 0.29 12.22
C GLU A 64 -0.36 -0.48 10.90
N VAL A 65 0.70 -0.15 10.15
CA VAL A 65 0.97 -0.70 8.80
C VAL A 65 2.25 -1.55 8.76
N SER A 66 3.26 -1.23 9.57
CA SER A 66 4.56 -1.94 9.57
C SER A 66 4.70 -2.98 10.68
N SER A 67 3.63 -3.23 11.45
CA SER A 67 3.57 -4.21 12.54
C SER A 67 3.42 -5.64 12.07
#